data_AF-A0A4Q6C9V1-F1
#
_entry.id   AF-A0A4Q6C9V1-F1
#
_cell.length_a   1.000
_cell.length_b   1.000
_cell.length_c   1.000
_cell.angle_alpha   90.00
_cell.angle_beta   90.00
_cell.angle_gamma   90.00
#
_symmetry.space_group_name_H-M   'P 1'
#
loop_
_entity.id
_entity.type
_entity.pdbx_description
1 polymer ?
#
loop_
_entity_poly.entity_id
_entity_poly.type
_entity_poly.pdbx_seq_one_letter_code
_entity_poly.pdbx_strand_id
1 'polypeptide(L)' 'QIAQCIQDVLQPLGVGVVVEGAHECMTTRGIHKRGVSMVTSKMLGSFREDARTRAEFLRFIEVGNGRR' A
#
# COMPACT_ATOMS: atom_id res chain seq x y z
N GLN A 1 -10.95 -1.64 1.12
CA GLN A 1 -12.02 -1.83 0.11
C GLN A 1 -11.46 -2.42 -1.17
N ILE A 2 -10.47 -1.78 -1.81
CA ILE A 2 -9.85 -2.25 -3.07
C ILE A 2 -9.45 -3.73 -3.03
N ALA A 3 -8.59 -4.13 -2.08
CA ALA A 3 -8.09 -5.52 -2.00
C ALA A 3 -9.23 -6.55 -1.83
N GLN A 4 -10.25 -6.22 -1.04
CA GLN A 4 -11.38 -7.12 -0.79
C GLN A 4 -12.24 -7.28 -2.04
N CYS A 5 -12.53 -6.18 -2.76
CA CYS A 5 -13.27 -6.23 -4.01
C CYS A 5 -12.57 -7.13 -5.05
N ILE A 6 -11.25 -6.98 -5.21
CA ILE A 6 -10.46 -7.82 -6.12
C ILE A 6 -10.54 -9.29 -5.68
N GLN A 7 -10.39 -9.56 -4.39
CA GLN A 7 -10.48 -10.92 -3.85
C GLN A 7 -11.85 -11.56 -4.13
N ASP A 8 -12.93 -10.81 -3.90
CA ASP A 8 -14.30 -11.31 -3.99
C ASP A 8 -14.71 -11.54 -5.45
N VAL A 9 -14.32 -10.66 -6.37
CA VAL A 9 -14.73 -10.74 -7.79
C VAL A 9 -13.89 -11.74 -8.57
N LEU A 10 -12.57 -11.75 -8.35
CA LEU A 10 -11.65 -12.55 -9.18
C LEU A 10 -11.27 -13.90 -8.55
N GLN A 11 -11.55 -14.09 -7.26
CA GLN A 11 -11.16 -15.29 -6.49
C GLN A 11 -9.69 -15.71 -6.71
N PRO A 12 -8.71 -14.78 -6.65
CA PRO A 12 -7.31 -15.12 -6.86
C PRO A 12 -6.71 -15.83 -5.64
N LEU A 13 -5.54 -16.46 -5.83
CA LEU A 13 -4.75 -17.05 -4.74
C LEU A 13 -4.31 -16.02 -3.67
N GLY A 14 -4.24 -14.74 -4.03
CA GLY A 14 -3.97 -13.66 -3.10
C GLY A 14 -4.00 -12.29 -3.78
N VAL A 15 -4.08 -11.24 -2.96
CA VAL A 15 -4.13 -9.85 -3.42
C VAL A 15 -3.19 -9.00 -2.56
N GLY A 16 -2.29 -8.26 -3.21
CA GLY A 16 -1.48 -7.22 -2.58
C GLY A 16 -1.86 -5.84 -3.12
N VAL A 17 -2.22 -4.91 -2.24
CA VAL A 17 -2.51 -3.51 -2.59
C VAL A 17 -1.63 -2.60 -1.76
N VAL A 18 -0.96 -1.67 -2.43
CA VAL A 18 -0.28 -0.52 -1.81
C VAL A 18 -0.79 0.76 -2.46
N VAL A 19 -1.07 1.76 -1.63
CA VAL A 19 -1.52 3.08 -2.07
C VAL A 19 -0.61 4.12 -1.41
N GLU A 20 0.02 4.95 -2.24
CA GLU A 20 0.75 6.14 -1.81
C GLU A 20 0.00 7.39 -2.28
N GLY A 21 -0.14 8.37 -1.40
CA GLY A 21 -0.75 9.64 -1.75
C GLY A 21 -0.40 10.77 -0.78
N ALA A 22 -0.50 12.00 -1.26
CA ALA A 22 -0.36 13.19 -0.43
C ALA A 22 -1.74 13.63 0.09
N HIS A 23 -1.80 14.05 1.35
CA HIS A 23 -3.00 14.65 1.92
C HIS A 23 -2.91 16.18 1.79
N GLU A 24 -3.56 16.72 0.77
CA GLU A 24 -3.59 18.17 0.52
C GLU A 24 -4.16 18.95 1.72
N CYS A 25 -5.08 18.36 2.48
CA CYS A 25 -5.60 18.95 3.72
C CYS A 25 -4.56 19.12 4.83
N MET A 26 -3.41 18.41 4.79
CA MET A 26 -2.28 18.60 5.71
C MET A 26 -1.21 19.55 5.15
N THR A 27 -1.30 19.84 3.86
CA THR A 27 -0.28 20.59 3.09
C THR A 27 -0.70 22.03 2.86
N THR A 28 -2.00 22.27 2.63
CA THR A 28 -2.58 23.58 2.26
C THR A 28 -3.43 24.23 3.37
N ARG A 29 -3.88 23.45 4.36
CA ARG A 29 -4.56 23.92 5.59
C ARG A 29 -3.97 23.21 6.81
N GLY A 30 -4.03 23.81 7.99
CA GLY A 30 -3.58 23.15 9.24
C GLY A 30 -2.06 23.22 9.49
N ILE A 31 -1.39 22.08 9.65
CA ILE A 31 0.00 21.99 10.18
C ILE A 31 1.11 22.32 9.16
N HIS A 32 0.77 22.61 7.90
CA HIS A 32 1.68 23.05 6.82
C HIS A 32 2.92 22.16 6.63
N LYS A 33 2.79 20.84 6.80
CA LYS A 33 3.91 19.90 6.65
C LYS A 33 4.02 19.49 5.17
N ARG A 34 4.83 20.23 4.41
CA ARG A 34 5.14 19.91 3.01
C ARG A 34 5.96 18.62 2.91
N GLY A 35 5.75 17.86 1.83
CA GLY A 35 6.52 16.63 1.56
C GLY A 35 6.03 15.39 2.31
N VAL A 36 4.83 15.41 2.90
CA VAL A 36 4.28 14.23 3.57
C VAL A 36 3.46 13.40 2.57
N SER A 37 3.99 12.25 2.17
CA SER A 37 3.20 11.18 1.56
C SER A 37 2.79 10.17 2.62
N MET A 38 1.59 9.61 2.48
CA MET A 38 1.07 8.52 3.30
C MET A 38 1.03 7.27 2.44
N VAL A 39 1.67 6.21 2.92
CA VAL A 39 1.60 4.89 2.32
C VAL A 39 0.70 4.00 3.16
N THR A 40 -0.27 3.36 2.52
CA THR A 40 -1.14 2.35 3.13
C THR A 40 -1.07 1.06 2.33
N SER A 41 -1.25 -0.07 2.99
CA SER A 41 -1.21 -1.37 2.32
C SER A 41 -2.24 -2.34 2.89
N LYS A 42 -2.65 -3.32 2.05
CA LYS A 42 -3.50 -4.44 2.44
C LYS A 42 -3.09 -5.68 1.66
N MET A 43 -2.85 -6.77 2.38
CA MET A 43 -2.50 -8.07 1.81
C MET A 43 -3.56 -9.12 2.17
N LEU A 44 -3.92 -9.97 1.22
CA LEU A 44 -4.87 -11.09 1.34
C LEU A 44 -4.29 -12.35 0.67
N GLY A 45 -4.77 -13.53 1.09
CA GLY A 45 -4.35 -14.84 0.57
C GLY A 45 -2.83 -15.03 0.62
N SER A 46 -2.26 -15.53 -0.47
CA SER A 46 -0.82 -15.85 -0.59
C SER A 46 0.12 -14.69 -0.22
N PHE A 47 -0.24 -13.43 -0.50
CA PHE A 47 0.55 -12.25 -0.11
C PHE A 47 0.54 -11.98 1.41
N ARG A 48 -0.48 -12.45 2.13
CA ARG A 48 -0.56 -12.36 3.59
C ARG A 48 0.09 -13.57 4.25
N GLU A 49 -0.11 -14.75 3.69
CA GLU A 49 0.29 -16.03 4.29
C GLU A 49 1.76 -16.37 4.05
N ASP A 50 2.30 -16.08 2.87
CA ASP A 50 3.72 -16.30 2.56
C ASP A 50 4.53 -15.02 2.74
N ALA A 51 5.43 -15.03 3.73
CA ALA A 51 6.34 -13.92 4.01
C ALA A 51 7.33 -13.64 2.86
N ARG A 52 7.73 -14.66 2.08
CA ARG A 52 8.67 -14.51 0.96
C ARG A 52 8.01 -13.78 -0.20
N THR A 53 6.81 -14.21 -0.58
CA THR A 53 5.99 -13.54 -1.61
C THR A 53 5.71 -12.08 -1.22
N ARG A 54 5.38 -11.83 0.05
CA ARG A 54 5.21 -10.46 0.55
C ARG A 54 6.48 -9.63 0.47
N ALA A 55 7.62 -10.19 0.88
CA ALA A 55 8.90 -9.50 0.85
C ALA A 55 9.34 -9.17 -0.59
N GLU A 56 9.18 -10.11 -1.51
CA GLU A 56 9.47 -9.91 -2.93
C GLU A 56 8.58 -8.82 -3.53
N PHE A 57 7.27 -8.87 -3.26
CA PHE A 57 6.33 -7.83 -3.68
C PHE A 57 6.74 -6.46 -3.16
N LEU A 58 6.90 -6.31 -1.84
CA LEU A 58 7.26 -5.01 -1.23
C LEU A 58 8.62 -4.48 -1.73
N ARG A 59 9.55 -5.38 -2.07
CA ARG A 59 10.84 -5.01 -2.67
C ARG A 59 10.66 -4.46 -4.10
N PHE A 60 9.76 -5.04 -4.90
CA PHE A 60 9.49 -4.57 -6.25
C PHE A 60 8.85 -3.18 -6.31
N ILE A 61 7.97 -2.86 -5.37
CA ILE A 61 7.29 -1.55 -5.30
C ILE A 61 8.04 -0.52 -4.44
N GLU A 62 9.28 -0.78 -4.05
CA GLU A 62 10.18 0.14 -3.33
C GLU A 62 9.61 0.75 -2.02
N VAL A 63 8.58 0.16 -1.43
CA VAL A 63 7.87 0.67 -0.23
C VAL A 63 8.74 0.65 1.05
N GLY A 64 10.00 0.22 0.96
CA GLY A 64 10.93 0.08 2.09
C GLY A 64 12.03 1.15 2.20
N ASN A 65 12.23 2.02 1.20
CA ASN A 65 13.27 3.04 1.26
C ASN A 65 12.65 4.42 1.43
N GLY A 66 12.57 4.90 2.67
CA GLY A 66 12.20 6.26 3.03
C GLY A 66 13.17 7.30 2.45
N ARG A 67 13.09 7.53 1.13
CA ARG A 67 13.79 8.58 0.40
C ARG A 67 12.79 9.45 -0.33
N ARG A 68 12.22 10.39 0.42
CA ARG A 68 12.15 11.80 0.05
C ARG A 68 11.84 12.67 1.26
#